data_AF-A0A284RBB1-F1
#
_entry.id   AF-A0A284RBB1-F1
#
_cell.length_a   1.000
_cell.length_b   1.000
_cell.length_c   1.000
_cell.angle_alpha   90.00
_cell.angle_beta   90.00
_cell.angle_gamma   90.00
#
_symmetry.space_group_name_H-M   'P 1'
#
loop_
_entity.id
_entity.type
_entity.pdbx_description
1 polymer ?
#
loop_
_entity_poly.entity_id
_entity_poly.type
_entity_poly.pdbx_seq_one_letter_code
_entity_poly.pdbx_strand_id
1 'polypeptide(L)'
;MRNHYSKPLSTRPFNDAHYYNSKILGGRVETKIPRDGFILVSPGSSEEDRLRLCWTNPERLGRFFVPYTFVEACKMAGRFLKQIFVENGNPMAMHIHSSIANINARTTLSERIAHSGGNPHAAEHSARVILADPNTEAFQLLVKAYQDTPGVYVESYLWVKKCVEKGVVKFTPVVFKNPGGRRPGEERMSFTDKDEEMLAHWIAAKIPYKEIGGRTGNRLYQQLCDLHSDPEYAWVTRHTWQSWRERYKKNAARFDDIIAAIVAETKPTLGQKGQYGYVRQPERRKRARKGVPKDEEFDEDMADQKPKMETIPDSQPIAGPSNIGFPHAGPAQGGPGIMSAVRGSPIEEELDETESDWAIRVGNAPPPGWAKRRASNDLHDGQHLKKQRQDGPPPADQGSIPPQTVVEIANMHVIDSNIRDIAKKYRFTIEEVQEYYDKCGDMSQTHSRFQKMREMLTNNFPDDTIPPSQ
;
A
#
# COMPACT_ATOMS: atom_id res chain seq x y z
N MET A 1 23.78 30.29 45.78
CA MET A 1 22.34 30.44 46.10
C MET A 1 21.71 29.06 46.09
N ARG A 2 21.29 28.58 47.27
CA ARG A 2 20.67 27.26 47.48
C ARG A 2 19.20 27.33 47.06
N ASN A 3 18.80 26.58 46.03
CA ASN A 3 17.38 26.39 45.72
C ASN A 3 16.84 25.18 46.47
N HIS A 4 16.19 25.47 47.60
CA HIS A 4 15.27 24.59 48.30
C HIS A 4 13.92 24.60 47.57
N TYR A 5 13.67 23.60 46.72
CA TYR A 5 12.31 23.13 46.43
C TYR A 5 12.37 21.63 46.11
N SER A 6 12.23 20.81 47.14
CA SER A 6 11.86 19.40 47.00
C SER A 6 10.69 19.17 47.93
N LYS A 7 9.48 19.52 47.47
CA LYS A 7 8.28 18.92 48.05
C LYS A 7 8.33 17.42 47.71
N PRO A 8 8.10 16.51 48.68
CA PRO A 8 8.02 15.09 48.38
C PRO A 8 6.89 14.87 47.37
N LEU A 9 7.21 14.20 46.26
CA LEU A 9 6.22 13.67 45.32
C LEU A 9 5.15 12.93 46.14
N SER A 10 3.89 13.28 45.92
CA SER A 10 2.72 12.67 46.55
C SER A 10 2.83 11.15 46.48
N THR A 11 3.17 10.54 47.61
CA THR A 11 3.21 9.09 47.82
C THR A 11 1.79 8.56 47.89
N ARG A 12 1.06 8.57 46.78
CA ARG A 12 0.06 7.52 46.59
C ARG A 12 0.85 6.24 46.32
N PRO A 13 0.58 5.13 47.00
CA PRO A 13 1.29 3.88 46.77
C PRO A 13 1.04 3.48 45.31
N PHE A 14 2.03 3.74 44.46
CA PHE A 14 2.10 3.21 43.11
C PHE A 14 2.23 1.70 43.30
N ASN A 15 1.18 0.94 42.95
CA ASN A 15 1.02 -0.49 43.21
C ASN A 15 2.34 -1.28 43.29
N ASP A 16 2.59 -1.93 44.43
CA ASP A 16 3.78 -2.76 44.72
C ASP A 16 4.12 -3.79 43.61
N ALA A 17 3.12 -4.18 42.80
CA ALA A 17 3.26 -5.09 41.67
C ALA A 17 4.25 -4.60 40.60
N HIS A 18 4.32 -3.29 40.30
CA HIS A 18 5.26 -2.78 39.30
C HIS A 18 6.71 -2.74 39.83
N TYR A 19 6.86 -2.48 41.13
CA TYR A 19 8.16 -2.48 41.80
C TYR A 19 8.79 -3.88 41.82
N TYR A 20 7.96 -4.91 42.04
CA TYR A 20 8.41 -6.30 42.06
C TYR A 20 8.82 -6.82 40.67
N ASN A 21 8.07 -6.45 39.63
CA ASN A 21 8.30 -6.95 38.26
C ASN A 21 9.58 -6.43 37.59
N SER A 22 10.01 -5.18 37.88
CA SER A 22 11.25 -4.62 37.32
C SER A 22 12.51 -5.40 37.77
N LYS A 23 12.50 -5.89 39.01
CA LYS A 23 13.64 -6.60 39.62
C LYS A 23 13.90 -7.97 38.99
N ILE A 24 12.86 -8.62 38.45
CA ILE A 24 12.93 -9.94 37.82
C ILE A 24 13.73 -9.90 36.50
N LEU A 25 13.76 -8.76 35.82
CA LEU A 25 14.53 -8.55 34.58
C LEU A 25 15.89 -7.86 34.83
N GLY A 26 16.35 -7.82 36.09
CA GLY A 26 17.60 -7.15 36.47
C GLY A 26 17.53 -5.62 36.51
N GLY A 27 16.33 -5.04 36.42
CA GLY A 27 16.11 -3.60 36.53
C GLY A 27 16.21 -3.10 37.97
N ARG A 28 16.70 -1.87 38.14
CA ARG A 28 16.67 -1.14 39.41
C ARG A 28 15.59 -0.07 39.34
N VAL A 29 14.68 -0.08 40.32
CA VAL A 29 13.69 0.99 40.49
C VAL A 29 14.30 2.04 41.43
N GLU A 30 14.32 3.28 40.98
CA GLU A 30 14.76 4.43 41.78
C GLU A 30 13.58 5.38 42.01
N THR A 31 13.48 5.92 43.23
CA THR A 31 12.45 6.91 43.58
C THR A 31 12.78 8.31 43.07
N LYS A 32 14.04 8.54 42.70
CA LYS A 32 14.52 9.79 42.10
C LYS A 32 14.54 9.64 40.59
N ILE A 33 14.30 10.75 39.88
CA ILE A 33 14.36 10.77 38.42
C ILE A 33 15.80 10.43 37.98
N PRO A 34 16.00 9.35 37.22
CA PRO A 34 17.34 8.89 36.86
C PRO A 34 18.03 9.85 35.90
N ARG A 35 19.36 9.78 35.84
CA ARG A 35 20.14 10.57 34.88
C ARG A 35 19.96 10.07 33.45
N ASP A 36 19.97 8.75 33.29
CA ASP A 36 19.68 7.98 32.09
C ASP A 36 18.80 6.78 32.47
N GLY A 37 17.92 6.36 31.56
CA GLY A 37 17.00 5.24 31.75
C GLY A 37 15.55 5.59 31.39
N PHE A 38 14.63 4.85 32.00
CA PHE A 38 13.21 4.89 31.68
C PHE A 38 12.43 5.55 32.81
N ILE A 39 11.53 6.46 32.44
CA ILE A 39 10.58 7.10 33.36
C ILE A 39 9.21 6.57 32.97
N LEU A 40 8.63 5.77 33.86
CA LEU A 40 7.28 5.23 33.66
C LEU A 40 6.27 6.33 33.93
N VAL A 41 5.43 6.63 32.93
CA VAL A 41 4.40 7.66 33.02
C VAL A 41 3.02 7.08 32.72
N SER A 42 1.97 7.75 33.20
CA SER A 42 0.61 7.51 32.73
C SER A 42 0.36 8.38 31.50
N PRO A 43 0.13 7.79 30.31
CA PRO A 43 -0.13 8.56 29.10
C PRO A 43 -1.25 9.58 29.27
N GLY A 44 -1.03 10.82 28.83
CA GLY A 44 -2.01 11.91 28.86
C GLY A 44 -2.30 12.49 30.25
N SER A 45 -1.52 12.13 31.26
CA SER A 45 -1.63 12.75 32.58
C SER A 45 -0.91 14.10 32.62
N SER A 46 -1.44 15.05 33.40
CA SER A 46 -0.77 16.35 33.62
C SER A 46 0.63 16.22 34.23
N GLU A 47 0.86 15.12 34.96
CA GLU A 47 2.17 14.78 35.50
C GLU A 47 3.16 14.38 34.40
N GLU A 48 2.73 13.64 33.37
CA GLU A 48 3.55 13.36 32.20
C GLU A 48 3.99 14.67 31.53
N ASP A 49 3.04 15.57 31.25
CA ASP A 49 3.32 16.86 30.60
C ASP A 49 4.31 17.69 31.42
N ARG A 50 4.11 17.75 32.74
CA ARG A 50 5.02 18.43 33.67
C ARG A 50 6.41 17.82 33.63
N LEU A 51 6.51 16.49 33.65
CA LEU A 51 7.79 15.80 33.62
C LEU A 51 8.52 16.01 32.29
N ARG A 52 7.82 15.92 31.15
CA ARG A 52 8.39 16.23 29.84
C ARG A 52 8.86 17.68 29.77
N LEU A 53 8.05 18.64 30.22
CA LEU A 53 8.42 20.06 30.22
C LEU A 53 9.67 20.35 31.06
N CYS A 54 9.79 19.72 32.24
CA CYS A 54 10.93 19.95 33.13
C CYS A 54 12.20 19.19 32.72
N TRP A 55 12.09 18.08 31.99
CA TRP A 55 13.18 17.10 31.88
C TRP A 55 13.50 16.64 30.46
N THR A 56 12.75 17.07 29.44
CA THR A 56 13.14 16.94 28.04
C THR A 56 14.26 17.93 27.76
N ASN A 57 15.50 17.48 27.94
CA ASN A 57 16.69 18.23 27.53
C ASN A 57 17.34 17.47 26.37
N PRO A 58 17.53 18.10 25.18
CA PRO A 58 18.14 17.46 24.02
C PRO A 58 19.58 16.98 24.29
N GLU A 59 20.28 17.53 25.27
CA GLU A 59 21.62 17.09 25.66
C GLU A 59 21.63 15.75 26.42
N ARG A 60 20.46 15.24 26.85
CA ARG A 60 20.34 14.01 27.67
C ARG A 60 19.54 12.93 26.93
N LEU A 61 20.15 12.40 25.87
CA LEU A 61 19.56 11.42 24.95
C LEU A 61 19.25 10.05 25.58
N GLY A 62 19.77 9.74 26.77
CA GLY A 62 19.56 8.45 27.43
C GLY A 62 18.28 8.36 28.27
N ARG A 63 17.39 9.36 28.23
CA ARG A 63 16.13 9.36 28.98
C ARG A 63 14.94 9.09 28.09
N PHE A 64 14.11 8.16 28.52
CA PHE A 64 12.92 7.78 27.77
C PHE A 64 11.69 7.80 28.67
N PHE A 65 10.69 8.58 28.26
CA PHE A 65 9.38 8.58 28.88
C PHE A 65 8.54 7.50 28.20
N VAL A 66 8.21 6.46 28.93
CA VAL A 66 7.48 5.30 28.42
C VAL A 66 6.24 5.06 29.27
N PRO A 67 5.14 4.53 28.70
CA PRO A 67 3.95 4.23 29.49
C PRO A 67 4.26 3.17 30.56
N TYR A 68 3.53 3.17 31.67
CA TYR A 68 3.69 2.15 32.72
C TYR A 68 3.51 0.71 32.23
N THR A 69 2.77 0.51 31.13
CA THR A 69 2.59 -0.79 30.44
C THR A 69 3.83 -1.27 29.70
N PHE A 70 4.86 -0.43 29.54
CA PHE A 70 6.11 -0.77 28.84
C PHE A 70 6.81 -2.00 29.43
N VAL A 71 6.80 -2.14 30.76
CA VAL A 71 7.45 -3.28 31.45
C VAL A 71 6.77 -4.59 31.08
N GLU A 72 5.43 -4.59 31.02
CA GLU A 72 4.65 -5.75 30.61
C GLU A 72 4.84 -6.07 29.13
N ALA A 73 4.89 -5.04 28.27
CA ALA A 73 5.18 -5.20 26.86
C ALA A 73 6.56 -5.83 26.61
N CYS A 74 7.60 -5.42 27.36
CA CYS A 74 8.93 -6.06 27.29
C CYS A 74 8.88 -7.52 27.73
N LYS A 75 8.11 -7.83 28.78
CA LYS A 75 7.92 -9.21 29.28
C LYS A 75 7.23 -10.07 28.22
N MET A 76 6.15 -9.59 27.63
CA MET A 76 5.42 -10.30 26.56
C MET A 76 6.29 -10.50 25.32
N ALA A 77 7.12 -9.52 24.96
CA ALA A 77 8.04 -9.63 23.83
C ALA A 77 9.25 -10.55 24.11
N GLY A 78 9.49 -10.94 25.37
CA GLY A 78 10.67 -11.71 25.79
C GLY A 78 12.00 -10.97 25.56
N ARG A 79 11.96 -9.67 25.30
CA ARG A 79 13.13 -8.83 25.00
C ARG A 79 12.88 -7.38 25.37
N PHE A 80 13.97 -6.64 25.55
CA PHE A 80 13.90 -5.21 25.80
C PHE A 80 13.47 -4.44 24.53
N LEU A 81 12.40 -3.65 24.61
CA LEU A 81 11.91 -2.85 23.48
C LEU A 81 12.72 -1.56 23.33
N LYS A 82 13.35 -1.41 22.17
CA LYS A 82 14.17 -0.22 21.85
C LYS A 82 13.29 1.00 21.56
N GLN A 83 13.74 2.17 22.02
CA GLN A 83 13.07 3.45 21.80
C GLN A 83 13.47 4.04 20.44
N ILE A 84 13.02 3.38 19.37
CA ILE A 84 13.43 3.71 18.00
C ILE A 84 12.66 4.89 17.40
N PHE A 85 11.46 5.19 17.91
CA PHE A 85 10.62 6.28 17.40
C PHE A 85 10.85 7.58 18.16
N VAL A 86 12.13 7.94 18.34
CA VAL A 86 12.56 9.17 19.00
C VAL A 86 13.44 9.96 18.03
N GLU A 87 13.10 11.24 17.80
CA GLU A 87 13.85 12.16 16.93
C GLU A 87 14.28 13.36 17.79
N ASN A 88 15.59 13.60 17.90
CA ASN A 88 16.17 14.68 18.73
C ASN A 88 15.69 14.66 20.20
N GLY A 89 15.51 13.47 20.77
CA GLY A 89 15.03 13.28 22.16
C GLY A 89 13.52 13.46 22.33
N ASN A 90 12.78 13.81 21.28
CA ASN A 90 11.33 13.94 21.31
C ASN A 90 10.66 12.71 20.70
N PRO A 91 9.49 12.29 21.22
CA PRO A 91 8.69 11.25 20.58
C PRO A 91 8.31 11.64 19.15
N MET A 92 8.53 10.73 18.20
CA MET A 92 8.11 10.93 16.82
C MET A 92 6.59 11.02 16.73
N ALA A 93 6.07 12.14 16.23
CA ALA A 93 4.63 12.36 16.08
C ALA A 93 4.06 11.49 14.95
N MET A 94 3.11 10.62 15.28
CA MET A 94 2.46 9.69 14.34
C MET A 94 0.94 9.85 14.38
N HIS A 95 0.33 9.84 13.21
CA HIS A 95 -1.13 9.82 13.05
C HIS A 95 -1.60 8.46 12.54
N ILE A 96 -2.49 7.80 13.29
CA ILE A 96 -3.11 6.54 12.88
C ILE A 96 -4.42 6.86 12.14
N HIS A 97 -4.40 6.77 10.81
CA HIS A 97 -5.52 7.14 9.96
C HIS A 97 -6.71 6.16 10.10
N SER A 98 -7.92 6.67 9.91
CA SER A 98 -9.19 5.93 10.07
C SER A 98 -9.40 4.81 9.03
N SER A 99 -8.64 4.80 7.93
CA SER A 99 -8.67 3.74 6.91
C SER A 99 -8.35 2.36 7.46
N ILE A 100 -7.64 2.27 8.59
CA ILE A 100 -7.41 1.00 9.28
C ILE A 100 -8.72 0.66 10.01
N ALA A 101 -9.62 -0.07 9.35
CA ALA A 101 -10.99 -0.27 9.81
C ALA A 101 -11.08 -0.91 11.22
N ASN A 102 -10.19 -1.87 11.50
CA ASN A 102 -10.18 -2.60 12.76
C ASN A 102 -9.70 -1.72 13.92
N ILE A 103 -10.60 -1.43 14.86
CA ILE A 103 -10.34 -0.60 16.06
C ILE A 103 -9.25 -1.23 16.94
N ASN A 104 -9.31 -2.54 17.16
CA ASN A 104 -8.33 -3.25 17.98
C ASN A 104 -6.94 -3.16 17.35
N ALA A 105 -6.85 -3.26 16.02
CA ALA A 105 -5.58 -3.08 15.30
C ALA A 105 -5.00 -1.67 15.50
N ARG A 106 -5.85 -0.63 15.51
CA ARG A 106 -5.41 0.75 15.82
C ARG A 106 -4.93 0.88 17.27
N THR A 107 -5.62 0.28 18.22
CA THR A 107 -5.22 0.28 19.64
C THR A 107 -3.87 -0.42 19.84
N THR A 108 -3.71 -1.64 19.33
CA THR A 108 -2.45 -2.40 19.41
C THR A 108 -1.30 -1.67 18.69
N LEU A 109 -1.58 -1.03 17.56
CA LEU A 109 -0.61 -0.21 16.84
C LEU A 109 -0.18 1.01 17.67
N SER A 110 -1.14 1.70 18.29
CA SER A 110 -0.91 2.84 19.18
C SER A 110 -0.02 2.46 20.36
N GLU A 111 -0.33 1.36 21.04
CA GLU A 111 0.48 0.83 22.15
C GLU A 111 1.90 0.50 21.69
N ARG A 112 2.06 -0.19 20.55
CA ARG A 112 3.37 -0.54 20.00
C ARG A 112 4.23 0.68 19.67
N ILE A 113 3.63 1.73 19.14
CA ILE A 113 4.30 3.01 18.87
C ILE A 113 4.75 3.64 20.19
N ALA A 114 3.85 3.74 21.18
CA ALA A 114 4.13 4.32 22.48
C ALA A 114 5.22 3.54 23.25
N HIS A 115 5.20 2.21 23.21
CA HIS A 115 6.23 1.35 23.81
C HIS A 115 7.59 1.48 23.13
N SER A 116 7.62 1.93 21.89
CA SER A 116 8.85 2.12 21.12
C SER A 116 9.28 3.60 21.05
N GLY A 117 8.67 4.45 21.89
CA GLY A 117 9.08 5.84 22.12
C GLY A 117 8.37 6.90 21.28
N GLY A 118 7.39 6.53 20.46
CA GLY A 118 6.65 7.46 19.59
C GLY A 118 5.39 8.03 20.24
N ASN A 119 4.78 9.02 19.58
CA ASN A 119 3.48 9.59 19.96
C ASN A 119 2.40 9.19 18.93
N PRO A 120 1.49 8.25 19.23
CA PRO A 120 0.47 7.78 18.30
C PRO A 120 -0.78 8.68 18.21
N HIS A 121 -0.86 9.74 19.02
CA HIS A 121 -2.04 10.59 19.14
C HIS A 121 -1.88 11.95 18.45
N ALA A 122 -0.90 12.09 17.54
CA ALA A 122 -0.70 13.34 16.81
C ALA A 122 -1.86 13.60 15.84
N ALA A 123 -2.22 14.87 15.68
CA ALA A 123 -3.15 15.29 14.64
C ALA A 123 -2.47 15.15 13.27
N GLU A 124 -3.25 14.88 12.22
CA GLU A 124 -2.76 14.58 10.87
C GLU A 124 -1.77 15.65 10.34
N HIS A 125 -2.12 16.93 10.47
CA HIS A 125 -1.29 18.05 10.00
C HIS A 125 -0.01 18.29 10.82
N SER A 126 0.06 17.73 12.03
CA SER A 126 1.20 17.86 12.95
C SER A 126 2.08 16.60 12.96
N ALA A 127 1.66 15.55 12.26
CA ALA A 127 2.33 14.27 12.30
C ALA A 127 3.54 14.24 11.37
N ARG A 128 4.63 13.65 11.85
CA ARG A 128 5.80 13.30 11.05
C ARG A 128 5.50 12.10 10.14
N VAL A 129 4.71 11.15 10.64
CA VAL A 129 4.34 9.91 9.95
C VAL A 129 2.83 9.70 10.01
N ILE A 130 2.20 9.49 8.85
CA ILE A 130 0.79 9.12 8.72
C ILE A 130 0.72 7.64 8.37
N LEU A 131 0.07 6.85 9.23
CA LEU A 131 -0.08 5.41 9.08
C LEU A 131 -1.46 5.07 8.53
N ALA A 132 -1.52 4.42 7.37
CA ALA A 132 -2.77 4.05 6.71
C ALA A 132 -2.76 2.59 6.21
N ASP A 133 -3.92 2.10 5.77
CA ASP A 133 -4.09 0.76 5.23
C ASP A 133 -3.74 0.76 3.73
N PRO A 134 -2.66 0.05 3.30
CA PRO A 134 -2.22 0.06 1.91
C PRO A 134 -3.25 -0.51 0.93
N ASN A 135 -4.23 -1.28 1.41
CA ASN A 135 -5.27 -1.89 0.57
C ASN A 135 -6.46 -0.96 0.30
N THR A 136 -6.42 0.28 0.80
CA THR A 136 -7.50 1.26 0.65
C THR A 136 -7.08 2.40 -0.28
N GLU A 137 -8.04 2.99 -1.00
CA GLU A 137 -7.79 4.18 -1.84
C GLU A 137 -7.28 5.37 -1.02
N ALA A 138 -7.68 5.46 0.26
CA ALA A 138 -7.23 6.49 1.19
C ALA A 138 -5.70 6.56 1.29
N PHE A 139 -5.00 5.41 1.26
CA PHE A 139 -3.54 5.40 1.28
C PHE A 139 -2.94 6.11 0.05
N GLN A 140 -3.46 5.82 -1.15
CA GLN A 140 -2.99 6.47 -2.38
C GLN A 140 -3.30 7.97 -2.40
N LEU A 141 -4.47 8.36 -1.90
CA LEU A 141 -4.86 9.77 -1.78
C LEU A 141 -3.96 10.53 -0.80
N LEU A 142 -3.64 9.93 0.36
CA LEU A 142 -2.72 10.52 1.34
C LEU A 142 -1.30 10.65 0.78
N VAL A 143 -0.77 9.59 0.14
CA VAL A 143 0.55 9.65 -0.52
C VAL A 143 0.59 10.79 -1.52
N LYS A 144 -0.45 10.93 -2.35
CA LYS A 144 -0.55 12.01 -3.34
C LYS A 144 -0.68 13.39 -2.69
N ALA A 145 -1.43 13.52 -1.59
CA ALA A 145 -1.64 14.78 -0.89
C ALA A 145 -0.38 15.30 -0.18
N TYR A 146 0.45 14.39 0.35
CA TYR A 146 1.64 14.74 1.14
C TYR A 146 2.98 14.52 0.40
N GLN A 147 2.98 14.10 -0.87
CA GLN A 147 4.21 13.83 -1.64
C GLN A 147 5.18 15.03 -1.71
N ASP A 148 4.63 16.26 -1.72
CA ASP A 148 5.38 17.51 -1.86
C ASP A 148 5.62 18.20 -0.51
N THR A 149 5.14 17.61 0.59
CA THR A 149 5.28 18.16 1.94
C THR A 149 6.57 17.62 2.58
N PRO A 150 7.65 18.42 2.66
CA PRO A 150 8.90 17.95 3.23
C PRO A 150 8.69 17.63 4.71
N GLY A 151 9.27 16.52 5.16
CA GLY A 151 9.18 16.15 6.56
C GLY A 151 7.90 15.42 6.95
N VAL A 152 7.03 15.04 6.02
CA VAL A 152 5.88 14.16 6.30
C VAL A 152 6.02 12.88 5.49
N TYR A 153 5.84 11.73 6.14
CA TYR A 153 5.88 10.42 5.49
C TYR A 153 4.54 9.72 5.61
N VAL A 154 4.06 9.13 4.52
CA VAL A 154 2.86 8.28 4.52
C VAL A 154 3.32 6.83 4.38
N GLU A 155 3.04 6.02 5.39
CA GLU A 155 3.51 4.64 5.50
C GLU A 155 2.35 3.67 5.76
N SER A 156 2.55 2.40 5.39
CA SER A 156 1.62 1.34 5.77
C SER A 156 1.67 1.10 7.28
N TYR A 157 0.56 0.77 7.92
CA TYR A 157 0.57 0.37 9.34
C TYR A 157 1.53 -0.80 9.67
N LEU A 158 1.84 -1.66 8.68
CA LEU A 158 2.81 -2.75 8.81
C LEU A 158 4.26 -2.25 8.96
N TRP A 159 4.54 -1.02 8.57
CA TRP A 159 5.86 -0.38 8.69
C TRP A 159 6.34 -0.33 10.15
N VAL A 160 5.44 -0.05 11.10
CA VAL A 160 5.77 -0.01 12.53
C VAL A 160 6.31 -1.34 13.02
N LYS A 161 5.64 -2.45 12.65
CA LYS A 161 6.08 -3.81 12.99
C LYS A 161 7.50 -4.06 12.45
N LYS A 162 7.73 -3.75 11.16
CA LYS A 162 9.05 -3.93 10.52
C LYS A 162 10.15 -3.12 11.22
N CYS A 163 9.87 -1.87 11.61
CA CYS A 163 10.84 -1.03 12.31
C CYS A 163 11.18 -1.58 13.70
N VAL A 164 10.17 -2.01 14.48
CA VAL A 164 10.37 -2.58 15.82
C VAL A 164 11.11 -3.91 15.79
N GLU A 165 10.85 -4.75 14.79
CA GLU A 165 11.55 -6.01 14.58
C GLU A 165 13.02 -5.80 14.26
N LYS A 166 13.32 -4.89 13.32
CA LYS A 166 14.68 -4.55 12.92
C LYS A 166 15.41 -3.66 13.93
N GLY A 167 14.68 -3.00 14.82
CA GLY A 167 15.22 -2.04 15.78
C GLY A 167 15.79 -0.78 15.12
N VAL A 168 15.32 -0.41 13.93
CA VAL A 168 15.74 0.80 13.20
C VAL A 168 14.56 1.37 12.42
N VAL A 169 14.46 2.70 12.37
CA VAL A 169 13.49 3.42 11.55
C VAL A 169 14.02 3.53 10.14
N LYS A 170 13.33 2.93 9.17
CA LYS A 170 13.67 3.03 7.74
C LYS A 170 12.42 3.35 6.95
N PHE A 171 12.32 4.56 6.42
CA PHE A 171 11.21 4.98 5.58
C PHE A 171 11.24 4.28 4.22
N THR A 172 10.06 4.05 3.67
CA THR A 172 9.87 3.61 2.29
C THR A 172 10.39 4.72 1.37
N PRO A 173 11.40 4.45 0.52
CA PRO A 173 11.93 5.47 -0.36
C PRO A 173 10.85 5.96 -1.32
N VAL A 174 10.73 7.28 -1.47
CA VAL A 174 9.86 7.86 -2.49
C VAL A 174 10.43 7.47 -3.85
N VAL A 175 9.80 6.49 -4.49
CA VAL A 175 10.16 6.09 -5.84
C VAL A 175 9.77 7.26 -6.74
N PHE A 176 10.78 8.02 -7.18
CA PHE A 176 10.59 9.04 -8.19
C PHE A 176 10.04 8.35 -9.44
N LYS A 177 8.74 8.50 -9.67
CA LYS A 177 8.15 8.10 -10.95
C LYS A 177 8.74 9.07 -11.96
N ASN A 178 9.65 8.59 -12.81
CA ASN A 178 10.20 9.39 -13.88
C ASN A 178 9.02 10.05 -14.61
N PRO A 179 8.98 11.40 -14.68
CA PRO A 179 7.90 12.12 -15.33
C PRO A 179 7.81 11.55 -16.74
N GLY A 180 6.73 10.82 -17.00
CA GLY A 180 6.64 9.88 -18.11
C GLY A 180 7.23 10.46 -19.38
N GLY A 181 8.36 9.91 -19.78
CA GLY A 181 9.15 10.34 -20.93
C GLY A 181 9.81 9.10 -21.49
N ARG A 182 9.80 8.97 -22.82
CA ARG A 182 10.55 7.89 -23.47
C ARG A 182 12.01 8.06 -23.12
N ARG A 183 12.70 6.96 -22.80
CA ARG A 183 14.15 7.02 -22.59
C ARG A 183 14.78 7.57 -23.88
N PRO A 184 15.71 8.53 -23.81
CA PRO A 184 16.47 8.94 -24.99
C PRO A 184 17.10 7.70 -25.64
N GLY A 185 16.78 7.43 -26.90
CA GLY A 185 17.21 6.22 -27.63
C GLY A 185 16.19 5.09 -27.71
N GLU A 186 15.10 5.13 -26.93
CA GLU A 186 13.99 4.18 -27.09
C GLU A 186 13.15 4.58 -28.31
N GLU A 187 13.45 3.95 -29.45
CA GLU A 187 12.74 4.20 -30.70
C GLU A 187 11.24 3.96 -30.53
N ARG A 188 10.45 4.77 -31.24
CA ARG A 188 9.01 4.54 -31.24
C ARG A 188 8.78 3.21 -31.95
N MET A 189 8.27 2.20 -31.23
CA MET A 189 7.74 1.02 -31.88
C MET A 189 6.82 1.46 -33.03
N SER A 190 7.17 1.06 -34.24
CA SER A 190 6.37 1.29 -35.43
C SER A 190 5.23 0.27 -35.46
N PHE A 191 4.05 0.70 -35.90
CA PHE A 191 2.95 -0.21 -36.17
C PHE A 191 3.35 -1.16 -37.29
N THR A 192 3.24 -2.46 -37.05
CA THR A 192 3.40 -3.50 -38.08
C THR A 192 2.12 -3.66 -38.90
N ASP A 193 2.19 -4.27 -40.08
CA ASP A 193 0.98 -4.53 -40.86
C ASP A 193 0.02 -5.47 -40.11
N LYS A 194 0.56 -6.44 -39.37
CA LYS A 194 -0.22 -7.33 -38.50
C LYS A 194 -0.95 -6.57 -37.38
N ASP A 195 -0.30 -5.57 -36.80
CA ASP A 195 -0.92 -4.68 -35.80
C ASP A 195 -2.13 -3.94 -36.39
N GLU A 196 -2.03 -3.51 -37.65
CA GLU A 196 -3.13 -2.84 -38.35
C GLU A 196 -4.27 -3.81 -38.70
N GLU A 197 -3.95 -5.02 -39.18
CA GLU A 197 -4.95 -6.06 -39.46
C GLU A 197 -5.74 -6.42 -38.20
N MET A 198 -5.05 -6.68 -37.09
CA MET A 198 -5.69 -7.00 -35.81
C MET A 198 -6.54 -5.84 -35.28
N LEU A 199 -6.09 -4.59 -35.43
CA LEU A 199 -6.88 -3.42 -35.09
C LEU A 199 -8.14 -3.31 -35.97
N ALA A 200 -8.02 -3.57 -37.27
CA ALA A 200 -9.16 -3.56 -38.19
C ALA A 200 -10.17 -4.64 -37.83
N HIS A 201 -9.72 -5.87 -37.53
CA HIS A 201 -10.58 -6.96 -37.05
C HIS A 201 -11.33 -6.57 -35.76
N TRP A 202 -10.65 -5.96 -34.80
CA TRP A 202 -11.28 -5.50 -33.57
C TRP A 202 -12.37 -4.45 -33.83
N ILE A 203 -12.06 -3.44 -34.65
CA ILE A 203 -13.03 -2.38 -34.99
C ILE A 203 -14.20 -2.97 -35.78
N ALA A 204 -13.95 -3.90 -36.71
CA ALA A 204 -14.99 -4.60 -37.47
C ALA A 204 -15.94 -5.39 -36.55
N ALA A 205 -15.39 -6.07 -35.53
CA ALA A 205 -16.18 -6.81 -34.56
C ALA A 205 -17.04 -5.90 -33.66
N LYS A 206 -16.53 -4.73 -33.26
CA LYS A 206 -17.23 -3.82 -32.32
C LYS A 206 -18.14 -2.79 -32.99
N ILE A 207 -17.71 -2.22 -34.12
CA ILE A 207 -18.41 -1.15 -34.88
C ILE A 207 -18.32 -1.47 -36.40
N PRO A 208 -19.11 -2.45 -36.87
CA PRO A 208 -19.02 -2.96 -38.25
C PRO A 208 -19.30 -1.88 -39.32
N TYR A 209 -20.21 -0.95 -39.03
CA TYR A 209 -20.66 0.06 -40.00
C TYR A 209 -20.19 1.46 -39.61
N LYS A 210 -19.55 2.16 -40.55
CA LYS A 210 -19.01 3.51 -40.34
C LYS A 210 -20.09 4.54 -40.01
N GLU A 211 -21.28 4.37 -40.59
CA GLU A 211 -22.44 5.29 -40.46
C GLU A 211 -22.92 5.46 -39.02
N ILE A 212 -22.71 4.44 -38.18
CA ILE A 212 -23.10 4.46 -36.76
C ILE A 212 -22.20 5.42 -35.96
N GLY A 213 -21.05 5.80 -36.53
CA GLY A 213 -20.04 6.62 -35.87
C GLY A 213 -19.26 5.85 -34.80
N GLY A 214 -18.55 6.56 -33.94
CA GLY A 214 -17.92 5.97 -32.74
C GLY A 214 -16.57 5.27 -32.96
N ARG A 215 -16.15 4.98 -34.20
CA ARG A 215 -14.81 4.40 -34.49
C ARG A 215 -13.66 5.25 -33.93
N THR A 216 -13.83 6.56 -33.76
CA THR A 216 -12.83 7.48 -33.18
C THR A 216 -13.01 7.74 -31.68
N GLY A 217 -13.89 7.01 -30.98
CA GLY A 217 -14.15 7.22 -29.55
C GLY A 217 -13.07 6.61 -28.65
N ASN A 218 -12.65 7.33 -27.59
CA ASN A 218 -11.56 6.87 -26.69
C ASN A 218 -11.86 5.51 -26.05
N ARG A 219 -13.12 5.29 -25.66
CA ARG A 219 -13.54 4.09 -24.92
C ARG A 219 -13.33 2.79 -25.70
N LEU A 220 -13.46 2.83 -27.03
CA LEU A 220 -13.22 1.66 -27.90
C LEU A 220 -11.78 1.15 -27.78
N TYR A 221 -10.82 2.08 -27.72
CA TYR A 221 -9.40 1.75 -27.65
C TYR A 221 -8.93 1.48 -26.22
N GLN A 222 -9.56 2.10 -25.22
CA GLN A 222 -9.32 1.74 -23.81
C GLN A 222 -9.72 0.30 -23.56
N GLN A 223 -10.90 -0.12 -24.02
CA GLN A 223 -11.35 -1.51 -23.91
C GLN A 223 -10.47 -2.48 -24.68
N LEU A 224 -9.93 -2.09 -25.84
CA LEU A 224 -8.94 -2.90 -26.54
C LEU A 224 -7.72 -3.15 -25.65
N CYS A 225 -7.21 -2.11 -24.99
CA CYS A 225 -6.09 -2.24 -24.04
C CYS A 225 -6.45 -3.04 -22.79
N ASP A 226 -7.67 -2.94 -22.28
CA ASP A 226 -8.11 -3.71 -21.09
C ASP A 226 -8.11 -5.23 -21.36
N LEU A 227 -8.23 -5.65 -22.62
CA LEU A 227 -8.15 -7.07 -23.04
C LEU A 227 -6.73 -7.64 -23.07
N HIS A 228 -5.69 -6.87 -22.75
CA HIS A 228 -4.30 -7.33 -22.84
C HIS A 228 -3.98 -8.60 -22.01
N SER A 229 -4.85 -8.96 -21.05
CA SER A 229 -4.70 -10.15 -20.23
C SER A 229 -4.93 -11.44 -21.01
N ASP A 230 -5.68 -11.35 -22.11
CA ASP A 230 -5.93 -12.47 -23.01
C ASP A 230 -4.75 -12.65 -23.97
N PRO A 231 -4.18 -13.87 -24.12
CA PRO A 231 -3.02 -14.11 -24.97
C PRO A 231 -3.21 -13.68 -26.43
N GLU A 232 -4.45 -13.74 -26.95
CA GLU A 232 -4.81 -13.32 -28.30
C GLU A 232 -4.67 -11.79 -28.51
N TYR A 233 -4.78 -11.02 -27.42
CA TYR A 233 -4.70 -9.55 -27.41
C TYR A 233 -3.37 -9.03 -26.86
N ALA A 234 -2.36 -9.90 -26.69
CA ALA A 234 -1.03 -9.50 -26.21
C ALA A 234 -0.39 -8.39 -27.07
N TRP A 235 -0.68 -8.38 -28.38
CA TRP A 235 -0.19 -7.37 -29.34
C TRP A 235 -0.64 -5.94 -28.98
N VAL A 236 -1.75 -5.76 -28.26
CA VAL A 236 -2.29 -4.44 -27.90
C VAL A 236 -1.32 -3.66 -27.00
N THR A 237 -0.55 -4.36 -26.16
CA THR A 237 0.41 -3.74 -25.22
C THR A 237 1.56 -3.02 -25.92
N ARG A 238 1.80 -3.29 -27.21
CA ARG A 238 2.85 -2.64 -28.02
C ARG A 238 2.64 -1.13 -28.15
N HIS A 239 1.39 -0.67 -28.06
CA HIS A 239 1.08 0.76 -28.17
C HIS A 239 0.01 1.17 -27.16
N THR A 240 0.04 2.44 -26.75
CA THR A 240 -1.01 2.99 -25.89
C THR A 240 -2.33 3.14 -26.65
N TRP A 241 -3.47 3.11 -25.96
CA TRP A 241 -4.78 3.32 -26.59
C TRP A 241 -4.86 4.63 -27.39
N GLN A 242 -4.17 5.69 -26.96
CA GLN A 242 -4.10 6.95 -27.72
C GLN A 242 -3.38 6.75 -29.06
N SER A 243 -2.31 5.96 -29.06
CA SER A 243 -1.50 5.70 -30.25
C SER A 243 -2.30 4.87 -31.26
N TRP A 244 -3.01 3.83 -30.81
CA TRP A 244 -3.94 3.05 -31.64
C TRP A 244 -5.04 3.92 -32.26
N ARG A 245 -5.64 4.80 -31.45
CA ARG A 245 -6.67 5.73 -31.92
C ARG A 245 -6.14 6.70 -32.98
N GLU A 246 -4.99 7.31 -32.73
CA GLU A 246 -4.38 8.23 -33.68
C GLU A 246 -3.93 7.51 -34.96
N ARG A 247 -3.50 6.23 -34.86
CA ARG A 247 -3.18 5.40 -36.03
C ARG A 247 -4.41 5.19 -36.92
N TYR A 248 -5.54 4.77 -36.34
CA TYR A 248 -6.81 4.66 -37.09
C TYR A 248 -7.22 6.02 -37.67
N LYS A 249 -7.20 7.09 -36.86
CA LYS A 249 -7.64 8.43 -37.29
C LYS A 249 -6.84 8.96 -38.48
N LYS A 250 -5.51 8.75 -38.50
CA LYS A 250 -4.65 9.17 -39.61
C LYS A 250 -4.80 8.31 -40.86
N ASN A 251 -5.09 7.02 -40.68
CA ASN A 251 -5.20 6.05 -41.77
C ASN A 251 -6.65 5.61 -42.02
N ALA A 252 -7.63 6.46 -41.69
CA ALA A 252 -9.03 6.05 -41.59
C ALA A 252 -9.58 5.46 -42.89
N ALA A 253 -9.21 6.02 -44.06
CA ALA A 253 -9.62 5.48 -45.35
C ALA A 253 -9.17 4.03 -45.55
N ARG A 254 -7.87 3.75 -45.35
CA ARG A 254 -7.29 2.39 -45.48
C ARG A 254 -7.93 1.41 -44.47
N PHE A 255 -8.09 1.83 -43.22
CA PHE A 255 -8.73 0.98 -42.21
C PHE A 255 -10.21 0.73 -42.55
N ASP A 256 -10.94 1.74 -43.00
CA ASP A 256 -12.35 1.60 -43.34
C ASP A 256 -12.56 0.61 -44.51
N ASP A 257 -11.65 0.58 -45.49
CA ASP A 257 -11.65 -0.39 -46.59
C ASP A 257 -11.42 -1.83 -46.09
N ILE A 258 -10.42 -2.03 -45.23
CA ILE A 258 -10.13 -3.35 -44.61
C ILE A 258 -11.31 -3.80 -43.74
N ILE A 259 -11.84 -2.90 -42.92
CA ILE A 259 -13.02 -3.18 -42.07
C ILE A 259 -14.22 -3.55 -42.94
N ALA A 260 -14.46 -2.83 -44.04
CA ALA A 260 -15.56 -3.13 -44.94
C ALA A 260 -15.41 -4.53 -45.59
N ALA A 261 -14.20 -4.92 -45.99
CA ALA A 261 -13.92 -6.26 -46.49
C ALA A 261 -14.19 -7.35 -45.44
N ILE A 262 -13.69 -7.17 -44.20
CA ILE A 262 -13.91 -8.11 -43.08
C ILE A 262 -15.41 -8.24 -42.78
N VAL A 263 -16.16 -7.14 -42.77
CA VAL A 263 -17.61 -7.13 -42.51
C VAL A 263 -18.40 -7.78 -43.66
N ALA A 264 -17.96 -7.62 -44.91
CA ALA A 264 -18.56 -8.27 -46.07
C ALA A 264 -18.37 -9.80 -46.03
N GLU A 265 -17.23 -10.27 -45.51
CA GLU A 265 -16.93 -11.69 -45.32
C GLU A 265 -17.71 -12.29 -44.13
N THR A 266 -17.63 -11.66 -42.95
CA THR A 266 -18.24 -12.17 -41.72
C THR A 266 -19.76 -11.98 -41.66
N LYS A 267 -20.33 -11.05 -42.44
CA LYS A 267 -21.77 -10.69 -42.47
C LYS A 267 -22.42 -10.68 -41.08
N PRO A 268 -21.89 -9.91 -40.12
CA PRO A 268 -22.40 -9.92 -38.75
C PRO A 268 -23.86 -9.46 -38.72
N THR A 269 -24.75 -10.27 -38.13
CA THR A 269 -26.16 -9.93 -38.01
C THR A 269 -26.32 -8.66 -37.19
N LEU A 270 -26.98 -7.65 -37.76
CA LEU A 270 -27.23 -6.35 -37.12
C LEU A 270 -27.98 -6.57 -35.79
N GLY A 271 -27.36 -6.25 -34.64
CA GLY A 271 -27.97 -6.38 -33.32
C GLY A 271 -27.53 -7.59 -32.48
N GLN A 272 -26.48 -8.33 -32.87
CA GLN A 272 -25.91 -9.36 -32.00
C GLN A 272 -25.30 -8.77 -30.72
N LYS A 273 -25.46 -9.51 -29.62
CA LYS A 273 -24.95 -9.19 -28.27
C LYS A 273 -23.43 -9.02 -28.33
N GLY A 274 -22.92 -7.81 -28.06
CA GLY A 274 -21.48 -7.50 -28.12
C GLY A 274 -21.10 -6.36 -29.06
N GLN A 275 -22.01 -5.94 -29.96
CA GLN A 275 -21.89 -4.68 -30.70
C GLN A 275 -22.10 -3.49 -29.76
N TYR A 276 -21.32 -2.42 -29.95
CA TYR A 276 -21.33 -1.27 -29.02
C TYR A 276 -22.73 -0.65 -28.93
N GLY A 277 -23.40 -0.87 -27.78
CA GLY A 277 -24.84 -0.82 -27.59
C GLY A 277 -25.53 0.55 -27.59
N TYR A 278 -25.05 1.53 -28.35
CA TYR A 278 -25.83 2.73 -28.63
C TYR A 278 -25.68 3.08 -30.11
N VAL A 279 -26.40 2.36 -30.97
CA VAL A 279 -26.71 2.89 -32.29
C VAL A 279 -27.51 4.16 -32.03
N ARG A 280 -26.88 5.33 -32.22
CA ARG A 280 -27.62 6.59 -32.30
C ARG A 280 -28.65 6.37 -33.39
N GLN A 281 -29.92 6.21 -33.02
CA GLN A 281 -30.97 6.20 -34.03
C GLN A 281 -30.79 7.49 -34.83
N PRO A 282 -30.68 7.42 -36.17
CA PRO A 282 -30.52 8.62 -36.98
C PRO A 282 -31.63 9.56 -36.56
N GLU A 283 -31.23 10.70 -35.97
CA GLU A 283 -32.15 11.62 -35.32
C GLU A 283 -33.26 11.91 -36.32
N ARG A 284 -34.47 11.39 -36.05
CA ARG A 284 -35.62 11.58 -36.94
C ARG A 284 -35.74 13.08 -37.11
N ARG A 285 -35.38 13.58 -38.30
CA ARG A 285 -35.39 15.01 -38.64
C ARG A 285 -36.65 15.60 -38.04
N LYS A 286 -36.49 16.39 -36.95
CA LYS A 286 -37.63 17.05 -36.30
C LYS A 286 -38.34 17.79 -37.42
N ARG A 287 -39.55 17.36 -37.75
CA ARG A 287 -40.38 18.00 -38.78
C ARG A 287 -40.32 19.49 -38.49
N ALA A 288 -39.82 20.27 -39.44
CA ALA A 288 -39.87 21.71 -39.37
C ALA A 288 -41.32 22.07 -39.01
N ARG A 289 -41.53 22.66 -37.83
CA ARG A 289 -42.83 23.21 -37.46
C ARG A 289 -43.13 24.26 -38.52
N LYS A 290 -43.99 23.89 -39.46
CA LYS A 290 -44.57 24.77 -40.48
C LYS A 290 -45.14 25.95 -39.72
N GLY A 291 -44.55 27.13 -39.93
CA GLY A 291 -45.04 28.38 -39.37
C GLY A 291 -46.52 28.53 -39.72
N VAL A 292 -47.32 28.65 -38.67
CA VAL A 292 -48.72 29.07 -38.80
C VAL A 292 -48.69 30.56 -39.18
N PRO A 293 -49.34 30.97 -40.28
CA PRO A 293 -49.46 32.38 -40.63
C PRO A 293 -50.29 33.08 -39.54
N LYS A 294 -49.80 34.23 -39.08
CA LYS A 294 -50.46 35.08 -38.09
C LYS A 294 -51.09 36.24 -38.85
N ASP A 295 -52.34 36.06 -39.28
CA ASP A 295 -53.21 37.14 -39.74
C ASP A 295 -54.21 37.49 -38.63
N GLU A 296 -54.06 38.74 -38.19
CA GLU A 296 -55.06 39.76 -37.85
C GLU A 296 -56.23 39.53 -36.88
N GLU A 297 -56.39 40.60 -36.09
CA GLU A 297 -57.60 41.14 -35.43
C GLU A 297 -57.97 40.75 -33.98
N PHE A 298 -58.08 41.83 -33.18
CA PHE A 298 -59.06 42.11 -32.11
C PHE A 298 -58.99 41.27 -30.81
N ASP A 299 -59.13 41.80 -29.59
CA ASP A 299 -59.14 43.15 -29.00
C ASP A 299 -59.11 42.95 -27.47
N GLU A 300 -58.88 44.06 -26.75
CA GLU A 300 -59.31 44.35 -25.37
C GLU A 300 -58.70 43.61 -24.14
N ASP A 301 -58.11 44.46 -23.28
CA ASP A 301 -58.20 44.52 -21.81
C ASP A 301 -57.86 43.29 -20.95
N MET A 302 -56.70 43.34 -20.28
CA MET A 302 -56.67 43.46 -18.80
C MET A 302 -55.25 43.65 -18.25
N ALA A 303 -55.01 44.85 -17.75
CA ALA A 303 -54.51 45.17 -16.41
C ALA A 303 -53.45 44.27 -15.73
N ASP A 304 -52.29 44.90 -15.51
CA ASP A 304 -51.72 45.17 -14.18
C ASP A 304 -50.53 44.29 -13.66
N GLN A 305 -49.56 45.03 -13.12
CA GLN A 305 -48.41 44.65 -12.27
C GLN A 305 -47.13 44.07 -12.93
N LYS A 306 -46.26 45.00 -13.36
CA LYS A 306 -44.79 44.83 -13.33
C LYS A 306 -44.20 45.76 -12.27
N PRO A 307 -43.51 45.25 -11.24
CA PRO A 307 -42.57 46.05 -10.48
C PRO A 307 -41.27 46.29 -11.27
N LYS A 308 -40.78 47.51 -11.09
CA LYS A 308 -39.72 48.22 -11.80
C LYS A 308 -38.39 48.05 -11.04
N MET A 309 -37.30 48.02 -11.80
CA MET A 309 -35.95 48.49 -11.44
C MET A 309 -35.26 47.93 -10.19
N GLU A 310 -34.03 47.46 -10.35
CA GLU A 310 -32.91 48.29 -9.92
C GLU A 310 -31.58 47.89 -10.55
N THR A 311 -30.94 48.94 -11.06
CA THR A 311 -29.64 49.01 -11.70
C THR A 311 -28.59 49.13 -10.60
N ILE A 312 -27.62 48.22 -10.54
CA ILE A 312 -26.49 48.33 -9.59
C ILE A 312 -25.36 49.13 -10.26
N PRO A 313 -24.86 50.21 -9.63
CA PRO A 313 -23.73 50.97 -10.13
C PRO A 313 -22.38 50.41 -9.67
N ASP A 314 -21.45 50.42 -10.60
CA ASP A 314 -20.08 50.91 -10.50
C ASP A 314 -19.43 50.99 -9.11
N SER A 315 -18.37 50.20 -8.88
CA SER A 315 -17.45 50.34 -7.75
C SER A 315 -16.07 49.74 -8.06
N GLN A 316 -15.21 50.65 -8.51
CA GLN A 316 -13.81 50.89 -8.10
C GLN A 316 -12.69 49.85 -8.37
N PRO A 317 -11.56 50.29 -8.95
CA PRO A 317 -10.36 49.48 -9.12
C PRO A 317 -9.56 49.36 -7.80
N ILE A 318 -9.22 48.13 -7.44
CA ILE A 318 -8.36 47.81 -6.30
C ILE A 318 -6.92 48.25 -6.61
N ALA A 319 -6.42 49.14 -5.76
CA ALA A 319 -5.04 49.59 -5.72
C ALA A 319 -4.08 48.43 -5.42
N GLY A 320 -3.00 48.34 -6.20
CA GLY A 320 -1.92 47.38 -6.01
C GLY A 320 -1.07 47.68 -4.78
N PRO A 321 -0.48 46.66 -4.14
CA PRO A 321 0.50 46.86 -3.09
C PRO A 321 1.85 47.29 -3.67
N SER A 322 2.30 48.40 -3.09
CA SER A 322 3.58 49.08 -3.18
C SER A 322 4.81 48.20 -3.39
N ASN A 323 5.53 48.59 -4.43
CA ASN A 323 6.94 48.43 -4.71
C ASN A 323 7.81 48.73 -3.47
N ILE A 324 8.40 47.70 -2.86
CA ILE A 324 9.44 47.84 -1.82
C ILE A 324 10.78 47.95 -2.53
N GLY A 325 11.48 49.05 -2.23
CA GLY A 325 12.75 49.43 -2.83
C GLY A 325 13.87 48.40 -2.63
N PHE A 326 14.59 48.19 -3.72
CA PHE A 326 15.95 47.70 -3.74
C PHE A 326 16.89 48.74 -3.14
N PRO A 327 17.69 48.42 -2.10
CA PRO A 327 18.94 49.12 -1.88
C PRO A 327 20.01 48.60 -2.84
N HIS A 328 20.51 49.54 -3.62
CA HIS A 328 21.70 49.48 -4.45
C HIS A 328 22.92 49.14 -3.58
N ALA A 329 23.56 47.98 -3.83
CA ALA A 329 24.91 47.68 -3.36
C ALA A 329 25.84 47.65 -4.58
N GLY A 330 26.87 48.51 -4.53
CA GLY A 330 27.84 48.72 -5.59
C GLY A 330 28.84 47.56 -5.79
N PRO A 331 29.76 47.74 -6.75
CA PRO A 331 30.63 46.68 -7.25
C PRO A 331 31.95 46.58 -6.48
N ALA A 332 32.40 45.37 -6.19
CA ALA A 332 33.80 45.03 -5.93
C ALA A 332 34.17 43.96 -6.98
N GLN A 333 34.85 44.29 -8.08
CA GLN A 333 36.30 44.45 -8.21
C GLN A 333 37.14 43.39 -7.46
N GLY A 334 37.69 42.47 -8.27
CA GLY A 334 39.11 42.11 -8.21
C GLY A 334 39.48 40.87 -7.39
N GLY A 335 39.95 39.81 -8.07
CA GLY A 335 40.74 38.77 -7.43
C GLY A 335 40.83 37.45 -8.21
N PRO A 336 41.97 37.12 -8.84
CA PRO A 336 42.07 36.07 -9.86
C PRO A 336 42.48 34.70 -9.31
N GLY A 337 42.02 33.68 -10.05
CA GLY A 337 42.80 32.51 -10.49
C GLY A 337 43.41 31.58 -9.43
N ILE A 338 43.09 30.29 -9.52
CA ILE A 338 44.07 29.22 -9.71
C ILE A 338 43.35 27.95 -10.17
N MET A 339 44.05 27.27 -11.07
CA MET A 339 43.72 26.06 -11.81
C MET A 339 43.49 24.83 -10.92
N SER A 340 42.68 23.88 -11.38
CA SER A 340 43.21 22.58 -11.85
C SER A 340 42.11 21.61 -12.23
N ALA A 341 42.23 21.09 -13.44
CA ALA A 341 41.57 19.89 -13.92
C ALA A 341 42.24 18.64 -13.33
N VAL A 342 41.45 17.69 -12.80
CA VAL A 342 41.81 16.27 -12.59
C VAL A 342 40.47 15.50 -12.55
N ARG A 343 39.99 14.91 -13.65
CA ARG A 343 40.17 13.49 -14.04
C ARG A 343 40.04 12.48 -12.89
N GLY A 344 38.95 11.72 -12.87
CA GLY A 344 38.87 10.48 -12.08
C GLY A 344 37.46 9.94 -11.86
N SER A 345 36.84 9.34 -12.88
CA SER A 345 36.08 8.10 -12.67
C SER A 345 37.10 6.99 -12.34
N PRO A 346 36.83 6.01 -11.44
CA PRO A 346 35.90 4.92 -11.76
C PRO A 346 35.18 4.32 -10.53
N ILE A 347 34.09 3.57 -10.73
CA ILE A 347 34.05 2.12 -10.50
C ILE A 347 32.60 1.64 -10.62
N GLU A 348 32.34 0.95 -11.73
CA GLU A 348 31.29 -0.05 -11.87
C GLU A 348 31.71 -1.28 -11.06
N GLU A 349 30.81 -1.82 -10.25
CA GLU A 349 30.79 -3.22 -9.76
C GLU A 349 29.30 -3.53 -9.50
N GLU A 350 28.64 -4.18 -10.45
CA GLU A 350 28.32 -5.62 -10.41
C GLU A 350 27.46 -6.03 -9.21
N LEU A 351 26.14 -6.13 -9.42
CA LEU A 351 25.27 -7.13 -8.79
C LEU A 351 24.09 -7.43 -9.73
N ASP A 352 24.40 -8.13 -10.83
CA ASP A 352 23.46 -9.02 -11.53
C ASP A 352 23.60 -10.40 -10.88
N GLU A 353 22.68 -10.81 -10.01
CA GLU A 353 22.57 -12.20 -9.55
C GLU A 353 21.28 -12.38 -8.72
N THR A 354 20.16 -12.73 -9.36
CA THR A 354 19.09 -13.59 -8.78
C THR A 354 18.00 -13.90 -9.81
N GLU A 355 18.38 -14.19 -11.06
CA GLU A 355 17.43 -14.66 -12.07
C GLU A 355 18.03 -15.80 -12.91
N SER A 356 18.37 -16.90 -12.24
CA SER A 356 18.68 -18.18 -12.87
C SER A 356 18.61 -19.30 -11.85
N ASP A 357 17.47 -19.99 -11.78
CA ASP A 357 17.43 -21.46 -11.79
C ASP A 357 16.00 -22.00 -11.57
N TRP A 358 15.29 -22.24 -12.68
CA TRP A 358 14.26 -23.28 -12.74
C TRP A 358 14.41 -24.04 -14.05
N ALA A 359 15.52 -24.76 -14.20
CA ALA A 359 15.66 -25.77 -15.23
C ALA A 359 14.70 -26.95 -14.95
N ILE A 360 13.69 -27.09 -15.81
CA ILE A 360 12.80 -28.25 -15.83
C ILE A 360 13.63 -29.49 -16.22
N ARG A 361 13.68 -30.47 -15.32
CA ARG A 361 14.46 -31.71 -15.49
C ARG A 361 13.85 -32.60 -16.58
N VAL A 362 14.63 -32.93 -17.60
CA VAL A 362 14.37 -34.06 -18.49
C VAL A 362 15.56 -35.02 -18.38
N GLY A 363 15.37 -36.19 -17.76
CA GLY A 363 16.35 -37.29 -17.78
C GLY A 363 16.82 -37.83 -16.42
N ASN A 364 17.48 -38.99 -16.52
CA ASN A 364 17.85 -39.92 -15.45
C ASN A 364 19.18 -39.56 -14.75
N ALA A 365 19.39 -38.28 -14.41
CA ALA A 365 20.62 -37.86 -13.74
C ALA A 365 20.61 -38.24 -12.24
N PRO A 366 21.75 -38.69 -11.68
CA PRO A 366 21.84 -39.05 -10.26
C PRO A 366 21.60 -37.84 -9.35
N PRO A 367 21.00 -38.05 -8.16
CA PRO A 367 20.64 -36.96 -7.27
C PRO A 367 21.89 -36.20 -6.76
N PRO A 368 21.79 -34.87 -6.63
CA PRO A 368 22.89 -34.05 -6.15
C PRO A 368 23.31 -34.41 -4.72
N GLY A 369 24.62 -34.27 -4.45
CA GLY A 369 25.29 -34.82 -3.27
C GLY A 369 24.82 -34.32 -1.89
N TRP A 370 23.95 -33.31 -1.83
CA TRP A 370 23.32 -32.86 -0.59
C TRP A 370 22.21 -33.79 -0.09
N ALA A 371 21.72 -34.72 -0.92
CA ALA A 371 20.67 -35.69 -0.56
C ALA A 371 21.19 -36.91 0.27
N LYS A 372 22.48 -36.96 0.63
CA LYS A 372 23.00 -38.02 1.50
C LYS A 372 22.70 -37.72 2.98
N ARG A 373 21.54 -38.17 3.48
CA ARG A 373 21.36 -38.34 4.93
C ARG A 373 22.22 -39.51 5.41
N ARG A 374 23.04 -39.25 6.44
CA ARG A 374 23.82 -40.27 7.16
C ARG A 374 22.87 -41.24 7.86
N ALA A 375 23.07 -42.53 7.60
CA ALA A 375 22.52 -43.62 8.39
C ALA A 375 23.67 -44.46 8.98
N SER A 376 23.66 -44.53 10.31
CA SER A 376 24.08 -45.62 11.23
C SER A 376 25.55 -46.03 11.46
N ASN A 377 25.73 -46.52 12.71
CA ASN A 377 26.82 -47.19 13.44
C ASN A 377 27.89 -46.28 14.08
N ASP A 378 28.24 -46.37 15.38
CA ASP A 378 28.08 -47.43 16.39
C ASP A 378 28.13 -46.90 17.85
N LEU A 379 27.34 -47.56 18.73
CA LEU A 379 27.55 -48.08 20.11
C LEU A 379 28.39 -47.39 21.23
N HIS A 380 27.85 -47.55 22.47
CA HIS A 380 28.33 -47.26 23.86
C HIS A 380 28.22 -45.78 24.32
N ASP A 381 27.75 -45.41 25.52
CA ASP A 381 27.54 -46.11 26.79
C ASP A 381 26.44 -45.40 27.63
N GLY A 382 25.86 -46.09 28.60
CA GLY A 382 24.65 -45.66 29.31
C GLY A 382 24.84 -44.58 30.39
N GLN A 383 23.76 -43.85 30.70
CA GLN A 383 23.40 -43.51 32.08
C GLN A 383 21.95 -43.02 32.21
N HIS A 384 21.32 -43.52 33.27
CA HIS A 384 19.94 -43.35 33.69
C HIS A 384 19.51 -41.91 33.91
N LEU A 385 18.23 -41.59 33.64
CA LEU A 385 17.36 -40.85 34.57
C LEU A 385 15.88 -41.07 34.19
N LYS A 386 15.18 -41.83 35.05
CA LYS A 386 13.73 -42.05 35.04
C LYS A 386 13.00 -40.71 35.19
N LYS A 387 12.08 -40.37 34.27
CA LYS A 387 11.06 -39.34 34.49
C LYS A 387 9.75 -40.02 34.89
N GLN A 388 9.48 -39.95 36.18
CA GLN A 388 8.31 -40.43 36.89
C GLN A 388 7.07 -39.65 36.43
N ARG A 389 6.04 -40.36 35.94
CA ARG A 389 4.67 -39.83 35.81
C ARG A 389 4.09 -39.66 37.21
N GLN A 390 3.61 -38.46 37.53
CA GLN A 390 2.70 -38.23 38.64
C GLN A 390 1.32 -37.93 38.05
N ASP A 391 0.38 -38.84 38.31
CA ASP A 391 -1.05 -38.58 38.28
C ASP A 391 -1.42 -37.73 39.50
N GLY A 392 -2.08 -36.60 39.27
CA GLY A 392 -2.63 -35.72 40.29
C GLY A 392 -3.96 -35.12 39.81
N PRO A 393 -4.98 -35.00 40.69
CA PRO A 393 -6.34 -34.59 40.32
C PRO A 393 -6.45 -33.08 40.05
N PRO A 394 -7.47 -32.62 39.30
CA PRO A 394 -7.54 -31.26 38.79
C PRO A 394 -7.95 -30.27 39.89
N PRO A 395 -7.35 -29.07 39.96
CA PRO A 395 -7.92 -27.98 40.72
C PRO A 395 -9.01 -27.31 39.88
N ALA A 396 -10.21 -27.26 40.46
CA ALA A 396 -11.25 -26.33 40.05
C ALA A 396 -10.85 -24.93 40.55
N ASP A 397 -10.53 -24.01 39.64
CA ASP A 397 -10.82 -22.60 39.86
C ASP A 397 -10.90 -21.85 38.52
N GLN A 398 -12.04 -21.20 38.28
CA GLN A 398 -12.36 -20.50 37.05
C GLN A 398 -11.78 -19.09 37.09
N GLY A 399 -10.57 -18.92 36.56
CA GLY A 399 -10.05 -17.62 36.16
C GLY A 399 -10.67 -17.22 34.82
N SER A 400 -11.48 -16.16 34.81
CA SER A 400 -12.03 -15.56 33.60
C SER A 400 -10.91 -15.06 32.68
N ILE A 401 -10.84 -15.62 31.48
CA ILE A 401 -9.91 -15.19 30.43
C ILE A 401 -10.31 -13.77 30.00
N PRO A 402 -9.38 -12.79 29.96
CA PRO A 402 -9.70 -11.44 29.53
C PRO A 402 -10.19 -11.45 28.06
N PRO A 403 -11.25 -10.69 27.73
CA PRO A 403 -11.91 -10.75 26.42
C PRO A 403 -11.00 -10.40 25.24
N GLN A 404 -9.85 -9.76 25.47
CA GLN A 404 -8.86 -9.42 24.45
C GLN A 404 -8.10 -10.65 23.92
N THR A 405 -7.82 -11.64 24.76
CA THR A 405 -7.14 -12.88 24.33
C THR A 405 -8.06 -13.74 23.46
N VAL A 406 -9.37 -13.66 23.69
CA VAL A 406 -10.39 -14.38 22.90
C VAL A 406 -10.44 -13.88 21.45
N VAL A 407 -10.13 -12.61 21.19
CA VAL A 407 -10.17 -12.02 19.84
C VAL A 407 -8.90 -12.32 19.03
N GLU A 408 -7.72 -12.37 19.66
CA GLU A 408 -6.50 -12.87 19.00
C GLU A 408 -6.59 -14.37 18.71
N ILE A 409 -7.18 -15.15 19.63
CA ILE A 409 -7.53 -16.55 19.40
C ILE A 409 -8.53 -16.67 18.24
N ALA A 410 -9.55 -15.82 18.18
CA ALA A 410 -10.55 -15.86 17.10
C ALA A 410 -9.98 -15.48 15.72
N ASN A 411 -9.06 -14.51 15.64
CA ASN A 411 -8.43 -14.13 14.37
C ASN A 411 -7.37 -15.13 13.92
N MET A 412 -6.66 -15.79 14.85
CA MET A 412 -5.82 -16.95 14.51
C MET A 412 -6.67 -18.07 13.90
N HIS A 413 -7.88 -18.32 14.42
CA HIS A 413 -8.76 -19.35 13.89
C HIS A 413 -9.21 -19.11 12.44
N VAL A 414 -9.37 -17.86 12.01
CA VAL A 414 -9.76 -17.57 10.61
C VAL A 414 -8.62 -17.89 9.64
N ILE A 415 -7.39 -17.52 9.99
CA ILE A 415 -6.22 -17.82 9.18
C ILE A 415 -5.97 -19.34 9.16
N ASP A 416 -6.00 -19.99 10.32
CA ASP A 416 -5.84 -21.44 10.44
C ASP A 416 -6.94 -22.22 9.70
N SER A 417 -8.18 -21.72 9.71
CA SER A 417 -9.28 -22.31 8.95
C SER A 417 -9.02 -22.22 7.45
N ASN A 418 -8.60 -21.05 6.94
CA ASN A 418 -8.28 -20.87 5.53
C ASN A 418 -7.10 -21.76 5.09
N ILE A 419 -6.07 -21.90 5.92
CA ILE A 419 -4.91 -22.76 5.63
C ILE A 419 -5.34 -24.24 5.58
N ARG A 420 -6.18 -24.68 6.53
CA ARG A 420 -6.78 -26.04 6.49
C ARG A 420 -7.65 -26.25 5.26
N ASP A 421 -8.43 -25.25 4.86
CA ASP A 421 -9.29 -25.33 3.69
C ASP A 421 -8.49 -25.42 2.39
N ILE A 422 -7.41 -24.63 2.23
CA ILE A 422 -6.49 -24.72 1.10
C ILE A 422 -5.82 -26.10 1.06
N ALA A 423 -5.28 -26.56 2.19
CA ALA A 423 -4.63 -27.87 2.30
C ALA A 423 -5.60 -29.00 1.90
N LYS A 424 -6.82 -28.99 2.45
CA LYS A 424 -7.86 -29.98 2.14
C LYS A 424 -8.32 -29.91 0.69
N LYS A 425 -8.55 -28.71 0.15
CA LYS A 425 -9.07 -28.49 -1.22
C LYS A 425 -8.08 -28.94 -2.29
N TYR A 426 -6.79 -28.68 -2.09
CA TYR A 426 -5.75 -28.98 -3.09
C TYR A 426 -4.94 -30.24 -2.79
N ARG A 427 -5.28 -30.97 -1.72
CA ARG A 427 -4.62 -32.21 -1.27
C ARG A 427 -3.12 -32.03 -0.96
N PHE A 428 -2.80 -30.99 -0.20
CA PHE A 428 -1.45 -30.74 0.35
C PHE A 428 -1.49 -30.84 1.89
N THR A 429 -0.33 -30.91 2.55
CA THR A 429 -0.32 -30.91 4.02
C THR A 429 -0.52 -29.51 4.57
N ILE A 430 -1.01 -29.41 5.80
CA ILE A 430 -1.25 -28.12 6.47
C ILE A 430 0.09 -27.38 6.65
N GLU A 431 1.17 -28.12 6.95
CA GLU A 431 2.50 -27.58 7.17
C GLU A 431 3.08 -26.95 5.90
N GLU A 432 2.87 -27.55 4.72
CA GLU A 432 3.33 -27.00 3.45
C GLU A 432 2.62 -25.68 3.12
N VAL A 433 1.31 -25.64 3.34
CA VAL A 433 0.49 -24.43 3.10
C VAL A 433 0.85 -23.34 4.11
N GLN A 434 1.02 -23.70 5.38
CA GLN A 434 1.46 -22.78 6.44
C GLN A 434 2.84 -22.21 6.15
N GLU A 435 3.83 -23.05 5.80
CA GLU A 435 5.19 -22.59 5.52
C GLU A 435 5.23 -21.60 4.35
N TYR A 436 4.41 -21.84 3.32
CA TYR A 436 4.31 -20.88 2.21
C TYR A 436 3.60 -19.60 2.61
N TYR A 437 2.52 -19.68 3.39
CA TYR A 437 1.83 -18.52 3.91
C TYR A 437 2.74 -17.67 4.81
N ASP A 438 3.53 -18.30 5.68
CA ASP A 438 4.50 -17.61 6.56
C ASP A 438 5.56 -16.86 5.75
N LYS A 439 5.90 -17.34 4.54
CA LYS A 439 6.85 -16.68 3.62
C LYS A 439 6.22 -15.50 2.87
N CYS A 440 5.00 -15.63 2.37
CA CYS A 440 4.40 -14.60 1.52
C CYS A 440 3.47 -13.62 2.26
N GLY A 441 2.87 -14.04 3.38
CA GLY A 441 1.92 -13.27 4.18
C GLY A 441 0.58 -12.98 3.50
N ASP A 442 0.30 -13.59 2.34
CA ASP A 442 -0.86 -13.30 1.49
C ASP A 442 -1.66 -14.59 1.22
N MET A 443 -2.92 -14.61 1.66
CA MET A 443 -3.80 -15.78 1.55
C MET A 443 -4.24 -16.05 0.10
N SER A 444 -4.41 -15.00 -0.71
CA SER A 444 -4.80 -15.12 -2.11
C SER A 444 -3.65 -15.70 -2.93
N GLN A 445 -2.42 -15.25 -2.70
CA GLN A 445 -1.24 -15.84 -3.35
C GLN A 445 -1.00 -17.28 -2.92
N THR A 446 -1.22 -17.59 -1.63
CA THR A 446 -1.15 -18.96 -1.11
C THR A 446 -2.15 -19.86 -1.86
N HIS A 447 -3.41 -19.44 -1.96
CA HIS A 447 -4.43 -20.20 -2.68
C HIS A 447 -4.09 -20.39 -4.17
N SER A 448 -3.70 -19.34 -4.89
CA SER A 448 -3.34 -19.42 -6.32
C SER A 448 -2.13 -20.33 -6.58
N ARG A 449 -1.13 -20.33 -5.69
CA ARG A 449 0.04 -21.20 -5.83
C ARG A 449 -0.34 -22.68 -5.71
N PHE A 450 -1.06 -23.06 -4.66
CA PHE A 450 -1.45 -24.45 -4.43
C PHE A 450 -2.47 -24.94 -5.47
N GLN A 451 -3.33 -24.06 -5.98
CA GLN A 451 -4.18 -24.34 -7.13
C GLN A 451 -3.34 -24.71 -8.37
N LYS A 452 -2.39 -23.86 -8.75
CA LYS A 452 -1.52 -24.09 -9.91
C LYS A 452 -0.68 -25.36 -9.76
N MET A 453 -0.17 -25.63 -8.56
CA MET A 453 0.56 -26.88 -8.28
C MET A 453 -0.33 -28.11 -8.47
N ARG A 454 -1.59 -28.05 -8.03
CA ARG A 454 -2.54 -29.15 -8.23
C ARG A 454 -2.87 -29.36 -9.72
N GLU A 455 -3.11 -28.28 -10.46
CA GLU A 455 -3.36 -28.33 -11.91
C GLU A 455 -2.18 -28.96 -12.66
N MET A 456 -0.94 -28.60 -12.32
CA MET A 456 0.26 -29.22 -12.91
C MET A 456 0.37 -30.72 -12.59
N LEU A 457 0.05 -31.13 -11.35
CA LEU A 457 0.06 -32.54 -10.98
C LEU A 457 -1.02 -33.33 -11.73
N THR A 458 -2.23 -32.78 -11.87
CA THR A 458 -3.31 -33.42 -12.63
C THR A 458 -2.99 -33.53 -14.12
N ASN A 459 -2.35 -32.52 -14.70
CA ASN A 459 -1.94 -32.55 -16.11
C ASN A 459 -0.81 -33.55 -16.38
N ASN A 460 0.12 -33.71 -15.44
CA ASN A 460 1.27 -34.60 -15.60
C ASN A 460 0.97 -36.05 -15.21
N PHE A 461 -0.02 -36.27 -14.34
CA PHE A 461 -0.42 -37.58 -13.85
C PHE A 461 -1.95 -37.74 -13.97
N PRO A 462 -2.48 -37.92 -15.20
CA PRO A 462 -3.88 -38.24 -15.39
C PRO A 462 -4.21 -39.55 -14.65
N ASP A 463 -5.33 -39.57 -13.91
CA ASP A 463 -5.76 -40.63 -12.96
C ASP A 463 -6.12 -41.99 -13.64
N ASP A 464 -5.63 -42.27 -14.84
CA ASP A 464 -6.08 -43.35 -15.74
C ASP A 464 -5.57 -44.77 -15.39
N THR A 465 -5.03 -45.02 -14.19
CA THR A 465 -4.46 -46.33 -13.85
C THR A 465 -4.93 -46.95 -12.53
N ILE A 466 -6.13 -46.60 -12.05
CA ILE A 466 -6.79 -47.43 -11.02
C ILE A 466 -7.88 -48.26 -11.72
N PRO A 467 -7.59 -49.52 -12.12
CA PRO A 467 -8.64 -50.41 -12.57
C PRO A 467 -9.69 -50.53 -11.45
N PRO A 468 -10.99 -50.57 -11.79
CA PRO A 468 -12.04 -50.73 -10.79
C PRO A 468 -11.75 -52.01 -10.00
N SER A 469 -11.51 -51.85 -8.69
CA SER A 469 -11.39 -52.98 -7.77
C SER A 469 -12.69 -53.77 -7.82
N GLN A 470 -12.63 -54.97 -8.39
CA GLN A 470 -13.70 -55.97 -8.29
C GLN A 470 -13.84 -56.49 -6.87
#